data_AF-A0A924R2X0-F1
#
_entry.id   AF-A0A924R2X0-F1
#
_cell.length_a   1.000
_cell.length_b   1.000
_cell.length_c   1.000
_cell.angle_alpha   90.00
_cell.angle_beta   90.00
_cell.angle_gamma   90.00
#
_symmetry.space_group_name_H-M   'P 1'
#
loop_
_entity.id
_entity.type
_entity.pdbx_description
1 polymer ?
#
loop_
_entity_poly.entity_id
_entity_poly.type
_entity_poly.pdbx_seq_one_letter_code
_entity_poly.pdbx_strand_id
1 'polypeptide(L)'
;MQGAVQSMASISAASRRISEIITVIDGTAFQTNILALDAAVEVARAGDQGRGFAVVAAEVRSLSQRSATAAKEIKALIEDAVARVEAGETHVREASVAMDEILEGVLSA
;
A
#
# COMPACT_ATOMS: atom_id res chain seq x y z
N MET A 1 18.45 15.48 18.12
CA MET A 1 17.47 15.16 17.04
C MET A 1 17.63 13.77 16.39
N GLN A 2 18.68 13.00 16.67
CA GLN A 2 18.88 11.65 16.09
C GLN A 2 17.69 10.69 16.24
N GLY A 3 17.00 10.69 17.40
CA GLY A 3 15.84 9.82 17.60
C GLY A 3 14.65 10.13 16.67
N ALA A 4 14.45 11.41 16.31
CA ALA A 4 13.40 11.81 15.37
C ALA A 4 13.73 11.36 13.95
N VAL A 5 14.99 11.50 13.52
CA VAL A 5 15.48 11.02 12.21
C VAL A 5 15.36 9.49 12.11
N GLN A 6 15.78 8.76 13.16
CA GLN A 6 15.59 7.30 13.21
C GLN A 6 14.12 6.88 13.14
N SER A 7 13.24 7.61 13.83
CA SER A 7 11.80 7.34 13.80
C SER A 7 11.24 7.51 12.38
N MET A 8 11.58 8.60 11.69
CA MET A 8 11.17 8.83 10.29
C MET A 8 11.70 7.75 9.35
N ALA A 9 12.96 7.34 9.50
CA ALA A 9 13.54 6.25 8.72
C ALA A 9 12.80 4.92 8.94
N SER A 10 12.44 4.58 10.19
CA SER A 10 11.70 3.36 10.51
C SER A 10 10.27 3.38 9.96
N ILE A 11 9.59 4.53 9.98
CA ILE A 11 8.26 4.70 9.37
C ILE A 11 8.36 4.51 7.85
N SER A 12 9.34 5.13 7.19
CA SER A 12 9.55 4.97 5.75
C SER A 12 9.79 3.50 5.37
N ALA A 13 10.61 2.78 6.14
CA ALA A 13 10.85 1.34 5.94
C ALA A 13 9.58 0.51 6.12
N ALA A 14 8.77 0.79 7.16
CA ALA A 14 7.50 0.11 7.39
C ALA A 14 6.50 0.37 6.25
N SER A 15 6.39 1.61 5.77
CA SER A 15 5.53 1.98 4.64
C SER A 15 5.91 1.27 3.35
N ARG A 16 7.21 1.14 3.04
CA ARG A 16 7.68 0.36 1.89
C ARG A 16 7.25 -1.10 1.97
N ARG A 17 7.40 -1.72 3.15
CA ARG A 17 6.95 -3.10 3.38
C ARG A 17 5.45 -3.26 3.22
N ILE A 18 4.66 -2.28 3.65
CA ILE A 18 3.20 -2.27 3.41
C ILE A 18 2.92 -2.22 1.89
N SER A 19 3.61 -1.38 1.13
CA SER A 19 3.44 -1.27 -0.33
C SER A 19 3.71 -2.60 -1.05
N GLU A 20 4.73 -3.35 -0.63
CA GLU A 20 5.02 -4.70 -1.14
C GLU A 20 3.86 -5.67 -0.86
N ILE A 21 3.32 -5.67 0.36
CA ILE A 21 2.18 -6.53 0.74
C ILE A 21 0.94 -6.18 -0.10
N ILE A 22 0.67 -4.88 -0.30
CA ILE A 22 -0.45 -4.42 -1.11
C ILE A 22 -0.31 -4.86 -2.57
N THR A 23 0.91 -4.90 -3.10
CA THR A 23 1.19 -5.44 -4.44
C THR A 23 0.83 -6.93 -4.54
N VAL A 24 1.14 -7.72 -3.50
CA VAL A 24 0.73 -9.14 -3.44
C VAL A 24 -0.79 -9.29 -3.36
N ILE A 25 -1.48 -8.41 -2.61
CA ILE A 25 -2.95 -8.41 -2.50
C ILE A 25 -3.60 -8.08 -3.84
N ASP A 26 -3.13 -7.07 -4.58
CA ASP A 26 -3.63 -6.74 -5.93
C ASP A 26 -3.42 -7.92 -6.90
N GLY A 27 -2.25 -8.56 -6.84
CA GLY A 27 -1.97 -9.78 -7.61
C GLY A 27 -2.92 -10.94 -7.27
N THR A 28 -3.22 -11.14 -5.98
CA THR A 28 -4.16 -12.18 -5.52
C THR A 28 -5.59 -11.88 -5.98
N ALA A 29 -6.01 -10.61 -5.94
CA ALA A 29 -7.29 -10.17 -6.46
C ALA A 29 -7.38 -10.40 -7.98
N PHE A 30 -6.32 -10.10 -8.73
CA PHE A 30 -6.27 -10.37 -10.16
C PHE A 30 -6.38 -11.85 -10.51
N GLN A 31 -5.63 -12.71 -9.79
CA GLN A 31 -5.72 -14.16 -9.96
C GLN A 31 -7.12 -14.70 -9.62
N THR A 32 -7.73 -14.19 -8.56
CA THR A 32 -9.11 -14.54 -8.17
C THR A 32 -10.12 -14.14 -9.25
N ASN A 33 -9.93 -12.97 -9.87
CA ASN A 33 -10.77 -12.50 -10.97
C ASN A 33 -10.66 -13.42 -12.20
N ILE A 34 -9.46 -13.92 -12.53
CA ILE A 34 -9.26 -14.89 -13.61
C ILE A 34 -9.95 -16.21 -13.28
N LEU A 35 -9.74 -16.76 -12.08
CA LEU A 35 -10.39 -18.01 -11.66
C LEU A 35 -11.92 -17.90 -11.70
N ALA A 36 -12.48 -16.75 -11.30
CA ALA A 36 -13.92 -16.50 -11.38
C ALA A 36 -14.43 -16.43 -12.83
N LEU A 37 -13.63 -15.90 -13.75
CA LEU A 37 -13.95 -15.89 -15.18
C LEU A 37 -13.93 -17.31 -15.76
N ASP A 38 -12.92 -18.11 -15.45
CA ASP A 38 -12.82 -19.50 -15.90
C ASP A 38 -14.00 -20.33 -15.36
N ALA A 39 -14.37 -20.14 -14.09
CA ALA A 39 -15.55 -20.76 -13.50
C ALA A 39 -16.84 -20.34 -14.23
N ALA A 40 -16.99 -19.06 -14.59
CA ALA A 40 -18.15 -18.59 -15.35
C ALA A 40 -18.24 -19.23 -16.74
N VAL A 41 -17.10 -19.47 -17.40
CA VAL A 41 -17.03 -20.18 -18.70
C VAL A 41 -17.47 -21.64 -18.56
N GLU A 42 -16.96 -22.35 -17.56
CA GLU A 42 -17.32 -23.75 -17.35
C GLU A 42 -18.80 -23.91 -16.95
N VAL A 43 -19.34 -22.94 -16.20
CA VAL A 43 -20.76 -22.88 -15.88
C VAL A 43 -21.62 -22.67 -17.13
N ALA A 44 -21.22 -21.78 -18.03
CA ALA A 44 -21.92 -21.60 -19.31
C ALA A 44 -21.93 -22.89 -20.14
N ARG A 45 -20.87 -23.69 -20.06
CA ARG A 45 -20.74 -24.99 -20.72
C ARG A 45 -21.65 -26.07 -20.10
N ALA A 46 -21.85 -26.03 -18.78
CA ALA A 46 -22.69 -26.97 -18.04
C ALA A 46 -24.22 -26.75 -18.22
N GLY A 47 -24.62 -25.62 -18.83
CA GLY A 47 -26.03 -25.32 -19.07
C GLY A 47 -26.85 -25.18 -17.78
N ASP A 48 -28.03 -25.80 -17.73
CA ASP A 48 -28.97 -25.65 -16.60
C ASP A 48 -28.42 -26.17 -15.27
N GLN A 49 -27.50 -27.14 -15.29
CA GLN A 49 -26.87 -27.68 -14.07
C GLN A 49 -25.91 -26.67 -13.41
N GLY A 50 -25.42 -25.67 -14.15
CA GLY A 50 -24.47 -24.67 -13.68
C GLY A 50 -25.11 -23.40 -13.08
N ARG A 51 -26.44 -23.24 -13.15
CA ARG A 51 -27.12 -21.97 -12.79
C ARG A 51 -26.81 -21.47 -11.38
N GLY A 52 -26.75 -22.35 -10.38
CA GLY A 52 -26.40 -21.96 -9.00
C GLY A 52 -24.94 -21.51 -8.86
N PHE A 53 -24.02 -22.15 -9.59
CA PHE A 53 -22.61 -21.80 -9.60
C PHE A 53 -22.31 -20.51 -10.39
N ALA A 54 -23.17 -20.14 -11.35
CA ALA A 54 -23.05 -18.89 -12.10
C ALA A 54 -23.06 -17.65 -11.19
N VAL A 55 -23.96 -17.66 -10.20
CA VAL A 55 -24.12 -16.58 -9.24
C VAL A 55 -22.88 -16.45 -8.37
N VAL A 56 -22.36 -17.59 -7.89
CA VAL A 56 -21.14 -17.63 -7.08
C VAL A 56 -19.93 -17.10 -7.86
N ALA A 57 -19.76 -17.51 -9.12
CA ALA A 57 -18.67 -17.01 -9.97
C ALA A 57 -18.76 -15.49 -10.19
N ALA A 58 -19.97 -14.96 -10.41
CA ALA A 58 -20.18 -13.52 -10.54
C ALA A 58 -19.88 -12.75 -9.25
N GLU A 59 -20.27 -13.29 -8.09
CA GLU A 59 -20.03 -12.66 -6.79
C GLU A 59 -18.54 -12.67 -6.41
N VAL A 60 -17.83 -13.79 -6.64
CA VAL A 60 -16.37 -13.86 -6.46
C VAL A 60 -15.66 -12.86 -7.37
N ARG A 61 -16.10 -12.74 -8.62
CA ARG A 61 -15.55 -11.75 -9.56
C ARG A 61 -15.74 -10.32 -9.04
N SER A 62 -16.96 -9.97 -8.60
CA SER A 62 -17.25 -8.67 -8.00
C SER A 62 -16.39 -8.39 -6.77
N LEU A 63 -16.24 -9.37 -5.88
CA LEU A 63 -15.41 -9.26 -4.68
C LEU A 63 -13.93 -9.03 -5.04
N SER A 64 -13.40 -9.77 -6.02
CA SER A 64 -12.02 -9.61 -6.48
C SER A 64 -11.76 -8.22 -7.09
N GLN A 65 -12.71 -7.68 -7.86
CA GLN A 65 -12.63 -6.33 -8.42
C GLN A 65 -12.64 -5.27 -7.32
N ARG A 66 -13.52 -5.41 -6.31
CA ARG A 66 -13.54 -4.52 -5.14
C ARG A 66 -12.25 -4.57 -4.36
N SER A 67 -11.67 -5.77 -4.18
CA SER A 67 -10.38 -5.95 -3.51
C SER A 67 -9.24 -5.27 -4.27
N ALA A 68 -9.22 -5.36 -5.60
CA ALA A 68 -8.22 -4.69 -6.43
C ALA A 68 -8.34 -3.16 -6.35
N THR A 69 -9.56 -2.61 -6.35
CA THR A 69 -9.78 -1.16 -6.15
C THR A 69 -9.28 -0.71 -4.79
N ALA A 70 -9.64 -1.42 -3.71
CA ALA A 70 -9.19 -1.09 -2.36
C ALA A 70 -7.66 -1.18 -2.23
N ALA A 71 -7.03 -2.18 -2.83
CA ALA A 71 -5.58 -2.31 -2.85
C ALA A 71 -4.92 -1.09 -3.52
N LYS A 72 -5.46 -0.60 -4.64
CA LYS A 72 -4.96 0.61 -5.32
C LYS A 72 -5.11 1.88 -4.47
N GLU A 73 -6.25 2.04 -3.80
CA GLU A 73 -6.47 3.18 -2.89
C GLU A 73 -5.50 3.17 -1.72
N ILE A 74 -5.28 1.99 -1.09
CA ILE A 74 -4.31 1.85 0.00
C ILE A 74 -2.89 2.14 -0.50
N LYS A 75 -2.53 1.66 -1.71
CA LYS A 75 -1.23 1.93 -2.30
C LYS A 75 -0.98 3.43 -2.45
N ALA A 76 -1.96 4.18 -2.97
CA ALA A 76 -1.85 5.63 -3.12
C ALA A 76 -1.69 6.35 -1.77
N LEU A 77 -2.41 5.92 -0.73
CA LEU A 77 -2.28 6.46 0.63
C LEU A 77 -0.88 6.20 1.22
N ILE A 78 -0.31 5.02 0.95
CA ILE A 78 1.04 4.68 1.41
C ILE A 78 2.10 5.49 0.66
N GLU A 79 1.95 5.69 -0.65
CA GLU A 79 2.83 6.54 -1.45
C GLU A 79 2.81 8.00 -0.93
N ASP A 80 1.63 8.55 -0.64
CA ASP A 80 1.49 9.87 -0.01
C ASP A 80 2.14 9.91 1.38
N ALA A 81 1.95 8.87 2.20
CA ALA A 81 2.57 8.79 3.52
C ALA A 81 4.11 8.77 3.45
N VAL A 82 4.70 8.04 2.48
CA VAL A 82 6.15 8.03 2.25
C VAL A 82 6.64 9.43 1.88
N ALA A 83 5.98 10.09 0.92
CA ALA A 83 6.37 11.44 0.49
C ALA A 83 6.33 12.45 1.65
N ARG A 84 5.32 12.37 2.53
CA ARG A 84 5.22 13.22 3.73
C ARG A 84 6.34 12.95 4.73
N VAL A 85 6.72 11.68 4.91
CA VAL A 85 7.82 11.30 5.81
C VAL A 85 9.17 11.81 5.28
N GLU A 86 9.41 11.73 3.98
CA GLU A 86 10.64 12.26 3.34
C GLU A 86 10.74 13.80 3.47
N ALA A 87 9.61 14.50 3.31
CA ALA A 87 9.55 15.94 3.57
C ALA A 87 9.82 16.25 5.06
N GLY A 88 9.21 15.49 5.97
CA GLY A 88 9.43 15.62 7.42
C GLY A 88 10.88 15.37 7.83
N GLU A 89 11.55 14.39 7.21
CA GLU A 89 12.98 14.13 7.44
C GLU A 89 13.84 15.34 7.07
N THR A 90 13.51 16.00 5.95
CA THR A 90 14.22 17.21 5.49
C THR A 90 14.10 18.34 6.51
N HIS A 91 12.89 18.62 7.00
CA HIS A 91 12.67 19.65 8.02
C HIS A 91 13.36 19.35 9.34
N VAL A 92 13.36 18.08 9.78
CA VAL A 92 14.10 17.68 11.00
C VAL A 92 15.60 17.85 10.81
N ARG A 93 16.12 17.59 9.61
CA ARG A 93 17.54 17.79 9.29
C ARG A 93 17.93 19.27 9.30
N GLU A 94 17.13 20.13 8.67
CA GLU A 94 17.32 21.59 8.70
C GLU A 94 17.32 22.14 10.13
N ALA A 95 16.34 21.71 10.94
CA ALA A 95 16.28 22.08 12.35
C ALA A 95 17.51 21.59 13.13
N SER A 96 18.02 20.38 12.81
CA SER A 96 19.23 19.84 13.44
C SER A 96 20.45 20.72 13.17
N VAL A 97 20.66 21.11 11.91
CA VAL A 97 21.77 22.00 11.52
C VAL A 97 21.66 23.35 12.21
N ALA A 98 20.48 23.97 12.22
CA ALA A 98 20.29 25.27 12.87
C ALA A 98 20.54 25.21 14.40
N MET A 99 20.22 24.09 15.06
CA MET A 99 20.54 23.92 16.49
C MET A 99 22.04 23.72 16.72
N ASP A 100 22.73 23.00 15.84
CA ASP A 100 24.19 22.81 15.94
C ASP A 100 24.92 24.15 15.76
N GLU A 101 24.50 25.00 14.81
CA GLU A 101 25.02 26.36 14.62
C GLU A 101 24.83 27.25 15.87
N ILE A 102 23.66 27.17 16.51
CA ILE A 102 23.40 27.90 17.77
C ILE A 102 24.33 27.40 18.88
N LEU A 103 24.55 26.08 18.98
CA LEU A 103 25.42 25.50 19.99
C LEU A 103 26.88 25.95 19.79
N GLU A 104 27.38 25.95 18.54
CA GLU A 104 28.70 26.46 18.21
C GLU A 104 28.83 27.95 18.54
N GLY A 105 27.82 28.76 18.21
CA GLY A 105 27.79 30.19 18.53
C GLY A 105 27.92 30.46 20.04
N VAL A 106 27.23 29.67 20.87
CA VAL A 106 27.31 29.78 22.35
C VAL A 106 28.67 29.31 22.88
N LEU A 107 29.26 28.26 22.29
CA LEU A 107 30.56 27.73 22.73
C LEU A 107 31.75 28.60 22.28
N SER A 108 31.57 29.41 21.24
CA SER A 108 32.59 30.32 20.70
C SER A 108 32.61 31.71 21.36
N ALA A 109 31.66 32.00 22.25
CA ALA A 109 31.52 33.24 23.02
C ALA A 109 32.03 33.09 24.46
#